data_AF-A0A6B0ULQ9-F1
#
_entry.id   AF-A0A6B0ULQ9-F1
#
_cell.length_a   1.000
_cell.length_b   1.000
_cell.length_c   1.000
_cell.angle_alpha   90.00
_cell.angle_beta   90.00
_cell.angle_gamma   90.00
#
_symmetry.space_group_name_H-M   'P 1'
#
loop_
_entity.id
_entity.type
_entity.pdbx_description
1 polymer ?
#
loop_
_entity_poly.entity_id
_entity_poly.type
_entity_poly.pdbx_seq_one_letter_code
_entity_poly.pdbx_strand_id
1 'polypeptide(L)'
;LVYRDQDLLNVVFHVHPEKVLLGACRWNFMHVACWSKVACKGQTPALVHGTFKTFSHPTRVKGMRAIGFAMQQYQLGTSLERNFVDVLDQNLQSAGTSLCTEKVRSFVADWRKLARQI
;
A
#
# COMPACT_ATOMS: atom_id res chain seq x y z
N LEU A 1 -18.33 18.32 -3.64
CA LEU A 1 -16.96 17.78 -3.74
C LEU A 1 -16.51 17.39 -2.33
N VAL A 2 -16.35 16.10 -2.08
CA VAL A 2 -15.95 15.55 -0.77
C VAL A 2 -14.42 15.50 -0.66
N TYR A 3 -13.73 15.32 -1.80
CA TYR A 3 -12.28 15.35 -1.92
C TYR A 3 -11.89 16.41 -2.95
N ARG A 4 -11.93 17.69 -2.53
CA ARG A 4 -11.90 18.84 -3.46
C ARG A 4 -10.74 18.82 -4.46
N ASP A 5 -9.57 18.39 -4.03
CA ASP A 5 -8.37 18.22 -4.84
C ASP A 5 -8.55 17.16 -5.94
N GLN A 6 -8.97 15.95 -5.56
CA GLN A 6 -9.18 14.83 -6.49
C GLN A 6 -10.42 15.04 -7.36
N ASP A 7 -11.53 15.51 -6.79
CA ASP A 7 -12.79 15.71 -7.50
C ASP A 7 -12.65 16.77 -8.59
N LEU A 8 -11.89 17.84 -8.34
CA LEU A 8 -11.65 18.87 -9.35
C LEU A 8 -10.91 18.31 -10.56
N LEU A 9 -9.84 17.55 -10.33
CA LEU A 9 -9.10 16.89 -11.41
C LEU A 9 -9.99 15.88 -12.15
N ASN A 10 -10.81 15.12 -11.43
CA ASN A 10 -11.74 14.16 -12.04
C ASN A 10 -12.76 14.84 -12.97
N VAL A 11 -13.28 16.03 -12.62
CA VAL A 11 -14.17 16.80 -13.51
C VAL A 11 -13.43 17.24 -14.78
N VAL A 12 -12.21 17.75 -14.65
CA VAL A 12 -11.41 18.16 -15.82
C VAL A 12 -11.09 16.98 -16.72
N PHE A 13 -10.68 15.85 -16.14
CA PHE A 13 -10.33 14.64 -16.86
C PHE A 13 -11.52 13.86 -17.42
N HIS A 14 -12.73 14.08 -16.88
CA HIS A 14 -13.95 13.58 -17.51
C HIS A 14 -14.17 14.22 -18.88
N VAL A 15 -13.87 15.51 -19.02
CA VAL A 15 -13.98 16.25 -20.28
C VAL A 15 -12.75 16.05 -21.17
N HIS A 16 -11.57 15.81 -20.56
CA HIS A 16 -10.29 15.61 -21.23
C HIS A 16 -9.62 14.29 -20.85
N PRO A 17 -10.19 13.13 -21.22
CA PRO A 17 -9.64 11.82 -20.84
C PRO A 17 -8.23 11.58 -21.40
N GLU A 18 -7.89 12.20 -22.52
CA GLU A 18 -6.57 12.12 -23.15
C GLU A 18 -5.44 12.74 -22.30
N LYS A 19 -5.79 13.60 -21.34
CA LYS A 19 -4.83 14.27 -20.46
C LYS A 19 -4.53 13.46 -19.19
N VAL A 20 -5.14 12.27 -19.05
CA VAL A 20 -4.90 11.38 -17.92
C VAL A 20 -3.76 10.42 -18.26
N LEU A 21 -2.66 10.53 -17.52
CA LEU A 21 -1.65 9.49 -17.52
C LEU A 21 -2.08 8.34 -16.60
N LEU A 22 -2.32 7.16 -17.16
CA LEU A 22 -2.61 5.95 -16.38
C LEU A 22 -1.33 5.36 -15.80
N GLY A 23 -1.16 5.48 -14.49
CA GLY A 23 -0.02 4.91 -13.76
C GLY A 23 -0.13 3.39 -13.59
N ALA A 24 1.02 2.70 -13.63
CA ALA A 24 1.10 1.29 -13.24
C ALA A 24 0.78 1.10 -11.75
N CYS A 25 0.34 -0.10 -11.35
CA CYS A 25 0.02 -0.36 -9.94
C CYS A 25 1.23 -0.17 -9.01
N ARG A 26 2.45 -0.32 -9.53
CA ARG A 26 3.69 0.05 -8.82
C ARG A 26 3.57 1.42 -8.11
N TRP A 27 2.87 2.37 -8.69
CA TRP A 27 2.76 3.75 -8.18
C TRP A 27 1.40 4.07 -7.56
N ASN A 28 0.44 3.13 -7.52
CA ASN A 28 -0.94 3.41 -7.12
C ASN A 28 -1.59 2.23 -6.38
N PHE A 29 -0.89 1.63 -5.42
CA PHE A 29 -1.45 0.54 -4.63
C PHE A 29 -2.25 1.08 -3.43
N MET A 30 -3.56 0.89 -3.45
CA MET A 30 -4.47 1.23 -2.34
C MET A 30 -5.33 0.05 -1.90
N HIS A 31 -6.03 0.22 -0.78
CA HIS A 31 -6.86 -0.82 -0.16
C HIS A 31 -7.91 -1.46 -1.10
N VAL A 32 -8.43 -0.75 -2.10
CA VAL A 32 -9.36 -1.37 -3.08
C VAL A 32 -8.62 -2.37 -3.96
N ALA A 33 -7.37 -2.09 -4.35
CA ALA A 33 -6.55 -3.00 -5.14
C ALA A 33 -6.23 -4.29 -4.38
N CYS A 34 -6.12 -4.25 -3.05
CA CYS A 34 -5.80 -5.45 -2.27
C CYS A 34 -6.97 -6.45 -2.14
N TRP A 35 -8.21 -6.02 -2.40
CA TRP A 35 -9.36 -6.94 -2.48
C TRP A 35 -9.50 -7.62 -3.85
N SER A 36 -8.78 -7.13 -4.86
CA SER A 36 -8.77 -7.74 -6.18
C SER A 36 -7.67 -8.79 -6.29
N LYS A 37 -8.05 -10.01 -6.68
CA LYS A 37 -7.10 -11.10 -6.94
C LYS A 37 -6.17 -10.80 -8.12
N VAL A 38 -6.67 -10.06 -9.12
CA VAL A 38 -5.96 -9.77 -10.37
C VAL A 38 -5.22 -8.44 -10.37
N ALA A 39 -5.64 -7.48 -9.55
CA ALA A 39 -4.96 -6.18 -9.49
C ALA A 39 -3.49 -6.37 -9.12
N CYS A 40 -2.61 -5.62 -9.80
CA CYS A 40 -1.18 -5.56 -9.48
C CYS A 40 -0.45 -6.91 -9.58
N LYS A 41 -1.01 -7.88 -10.31
CA LYS A 41 -0.35 -9.17 -10.55
C LYS A 41 0.99 -8.94 -11.27
N GLY A 42 2.07 -9.49 -10.72
CA GLY A 42 3.41 -9.35 -11.28
C GLY A 42 4.06 -7.97 -11.07
N GLN A 43 3.47 -7.10 -10.23
CA GLN A 43 4.04 -5.80 -9.89
C GLN A 43 4.17 -5.65 -8.37
N THR A 44 5.37 -5.38 -7.90
CA THR A 44 5.62 -4.98 -6.51
C THR A 44 5.32 -3.48 -6.36
N PRO A 45 4.44 -3.08 -5.42
CA PRO A 45 4.21 -1.67 -5.15
C PRO A 45 5.46 -0.96 -4.67
N ALA A 46 5.76 0.20 -5.24
CA ALA A 46 6.75 1.16 -4.73
C ALA A 46 6.06 2.24 -3.87
N LEU A 47 4.80 2.56 -4.18
CA LEU A 47 3.98 3.46 -3.38
C LEU A 47 2.71 2.74 -2.91
N VAL A 48 2.48 2.80 -1.60
CA VAL A 48 1.23 2.37 -0.95
C VAL A 48 0.55 3.61 -0.40
N HIS A 49 -0.70 3.86 -0.78
CA HIS A 49 -1.45 5.03 -0.34
C HIS A 49 -2.85 4.67 0.15
N GLY A 50 -3.44 5.58 0.93
CA GLY A 50 -4.72 5.37 1.57
C GLY A 50 -5.08 6.54 2.48
N THR A 51 -6.23 6.46 3.11
CA THR A 51 -6.66 7.45 4.11
C THR A 51 -6.04 7.13 5.47
N PHE A 52 -6.11 8.08 6.41
CA PHE A 52 -5.79 7.80 7.82
C PHE A 52 -6.46 6.51 8.31
N LYS A 53 -7.77 6.34 8.05
CA LYS A 53 -8.54 5.15 8.45
C LYS A 53 -8.08 3.86 7.78
N THR A 54 -7.46 3.93 6.60
CA THR A 54 -6.87 2.76 5.93
C THR A 54 -5.70 2.18 6.73
N PHE A 55 -4.94 3.04 7.40
CA PHE A 55 -3.74 2.65 8.13
C PHE A 55 -3.93 2.55 9.66
N SER A 56 -5.00 3.14 10.22
CA SER A 56 -5.19 3.20 11.67
C SER A 56 -6.43 2.46 12.20
N HIS A 57 -7.44 2.20 11.37
CA HIS A 57 -8.71 1.68 11.88
C HIS A 57 -8.58 0.21 12.35
N PRO A 58 -9.04 -0.13 13.57
CA PRO A 58 -8.67 -1.39 14.23
C PRO A 58 -9.10 -2.65 13.48
N THR A 59 -10.27 -2.60 12.84
CA THR A 59 -10.89 -3.76 12.17
C THR A 59 -10.95 -3.66 10.66
N ARG A 60 -10.67 -2.49 10.06
CA ARG A 60 -10.79 -2.30 8.61
C ARG A 60 -9.44 -2.56 7.96
N VAL A 61 -9.44 -3.38 6.91
CA VAL A 61 -8.28 -3.60 6.03
C VAL A 61 -6.98 -3.90 6.81
N LYS A 62 -7.01 -4.95 7.64
CA LYS A 62 -5.93 -5.27 8.60
C LYS A 62 -4.52 -5.35 7.97
N GLY A 63 -4.42 -5.82 6.73
CA GLY A 63 -3.15 -5.84 5.98
C GLY A 63 -2.56 -4.44 5.74
N MET A 64 -3.38 -3.43 5.49
CA MET A 64 -2.92 -2.05 5.33
C MET A 64 -2.57 -1.41 6.69
N ARG A 65 -3.32 -1.73 7.75
CA ARG A 65 -2.98 -1.30 9.12
C ARG A 65 -1.62 -1.83 9.57
N ALA A 66 -1.27 -3.06 9.19
CA ALA A 66 0.05 -3.63 9.48
C ALA A 66 1.20 -2.78 8.87
N ILE A 67 0.98 -2.22 7.67
CA ILE A 67 1.92 -1.25 7.05
C ILE A 67 2.02 0.01 7.90
N GLY A 68 0.89 0.60 8.30
CA GLY A 68 0.86 1.79 9.16
C GLY A 68 1.61 1.57 10.48
N PHE A 69 1.45 0.41 11.09
CA PHE A 69 2.15 0.03 12.32
C PHE A 69 3.65 -0.18 12.14
N ALA A 70 4.08 -0.79 11.03
CA ALA A 70 5.50 -0.88 10.73
C ALA A 70 6.11 0.50 10.49
N MET A 71 5.41 1.40 9.81
CA MET A 71 5.86 2.78 9.58
C MET A 71 6.00 3.58 10.87
N GLN A 72 5.07 3.43 11.81
CA GLN A 72 5.12 4.10 13.11
C GLN A 72 6.27 3.61 14.00
N GLN A 73 6.66 2.34 13.86
CA GLN A 73 7.76 1.73 14.62
C GLN A 73 9.13 1.98 13.98
N TYR A 74 9.16 2.34 12.70
CA TYR A 74 10.41 2.45 11.97
C TYR A 74 11.14 3.76 12.26
N GLN A 75 12.38 3.62 12.73
CA GLN A 75 13.30 4.73 12.89
C GLN A 75 14.06 4.98 11.58
N LEU A 76 13.92 6.19 11.03
CA LEU A 76 14.67 6.61 9.84
C LEU A 76 16.19 6.52 10.06
N GLY A 77 16.91 6.13 9.02
CA GLY A 77 18.37 5.92 9.07
C GLY A 77 18.80 4.55 9.62
N THR A 78 17.85 3.70 10.02
CA THR A 78 18.14 2.33 10.45
C THR A 78 17.88 1.32 9.33
N SER A 79 18.19 0.03 9.55
CA SER A 79 18.05 -0.99 8.51
C SER A 79 16.60 -1.15 8.05
N LEU A 80 16.33 -0.87 6.77
CA LEU A 80 14.99 -1.06 6.18
C LEU A 80 14.54 -2.52 6.24
N GLU A 81 15.45 -3.47 5.99
CA GLU A 81 15.12 -4.89 6.08
C GLU A 81 14.69 -5.25 7.51
N ARG A 82 15.58 -5.05 8.48
CA ARG A 82 15.37 -5.54 9.86
C ARG A 82 14.29 -4.75 10.60
N ASN A 83 14.28 -3.42 10.43
CA ASN A 83 13.49 -2.53 11.28
C ASN A 83 12.19 -2.07 10.61
N PHE A 84 11.98 -2.36 9.33
CA PHE A 84 10.71 -2.09 8.65
C PHE A 84 10.11 -3.36 8.04
N VAL A 85 10.81 -4.05 7.14
CA VAL A 85 10.23 -5.18 6.38
C VAL A 85 9.95 -6.39 7.28
N ASP A 86 10.87 -6.75 8.18
CA ASP A 86 10.65 -7.88 9.09
C ASP A 86 9.57 -7.58 10.14
N VAL A 87 9.52 -6.34 10.64
CA VAL A 87 8.45 -5.86 11.52
C VAL A 87 7.10 -5.89 10.81
N LEU A 88 7.04 -5.49 9.53
CA LEU A 88 5.84 -5.58 8.72
C LEU A 88 5.38 -7.04 8.54
N ASP A 89 6.30 -7.97 8.27
CA ASP A 89 5.98 -9.39 8.13
C ASP A 89 5.37 -9.95 9.42
N GLN A 90 5.96 -9.64 10.57
CA GLN A 90 5.42 -9.99 11.89
C GLN A 90 4.02 -9.39 12.11
N ASN A 91 3.83 -8.10 11.84
CA ASN A 91 2.53 -7.44 11.95
C ASN A 91 1.47 -8.09 11.04
N LEU A 92 1.85 -8.50 9.83
CA LEU A 92 0.97 -9.19 8.88
C LEU A 92 0.61 -10.60 9.37
N GLN A 93 1.51 -11.30 10.08
CA GLN A 93 1.20 -12.58 10.71
C GLN A 93 0.15 -12.41 11.82
N SER A 94 0.34 -11.42 12.71
CA SER A 94 -0.62 -11.10 13.77
C SER A 94 -1.96 -10.56 13.26
N ALA A 95 -1.99 -9.94 12.08
CA ALA A 95 -3.21 -9.43 11.47
C ALA A 95 -4.22 -10.53 11.05
N GLY A 96 -3.77 -11.78 10.97
CA GLY A 96 -4.58 -12.93 10.55
C GLY A 96 -4.90 -12.96 9.06
N THR A 97 -5.70 -13.93 8.64
CA THR A 97 -5.94 -14.25 7.23
C THR A 97 -7.05 -13.38 6.64
N SER A 98 -6.72 -12.63 5.57
CA SER A 98 -7.68 -11.91 4.74
C SER A 98 -7.09 -11.70 3.35
N LEU A 99 -7.94 -11.53 2.32
CA LEU A 99 -7.47 -11.24 0.95
C LEU A 99 -6.43 -10.12 0.90
N CYS A 100 -6.69 -9.05 1.66
CA CYS A 100 -5.77 -7.91 1.69
C CYS A 100 -4.47 -8.24 2.43
N THR A 101 -4.54 -8.95 3.57
CA THR A 101 -3.33 -9.37 4.31
C THR A 101 -2.46 -10.27 3.44
N GLU A 102 -3.06 -11.24 2.76
CA GLU A 102 -2.34 -12.16 1.85
C GLU A 102 -1.73 -11.42 0.67
N LYS A 103 -2.48 -10.48 0.08
CA LYS A 103 -1.98 -9.67 -1.03
C LYS A 103 -0.78 -8.84 -0.61
N VAL A 104 -0.85 -8.14 0.54
CA VAL A 104 0.28 -7.37 1.06
C VAL A 104 1.46 -8.30 1.39
N ARG A 105 1.20 -9.44 2.03
CA ARG A 105 2.23 -10.44 2.35
C ARG A 105 2.94 -10.96 1.10
N SER A 106 2.24 -11.09 -0.03
CA SER A 106 2.87 -11.54 -1.29
C SER A 106 3.96 -10.60 -1.81
N PHE A 107 3.99 -9.33 -1.37
CA PHE A 107 5.01 -8.36 -1.76
C PHE A 107 6.22 -8.33 -0.82
N VAL A 108 6.13 -8.96 0.36
CA VAL A 108 7.17 -8.85 1.40
C VAL A 108 8.52 -9.38 0.93
N ALA A 109 8.54 -10.49 0.18
CA ALA A 109 9.79 -11.05 -0.34
C ALA A 109 10.53 -10.08 -1.28
N ASP A 110 9.78 -9.41 -2.16
CA ASP A 110 10.34 -8.42 -3.09
C ASP A 110 10.82 -7.17 -2.33
N TRP A 111 10.02 -6.67 -1.38
CA TRP A 111 10.42 -5.54 -0.53
C TRP A 111 11.67 -5.85 0.29
N ARG A 112 11.80 -7.08 0.81
CA ARG A 112 13.01 -7.51 1.53
C ARG A 112 14.24 -7.47 0.63
N LYS A 113 14.11 -7.95 -0.61
CA LYS A 113 15.19 -7.89 -1.60
C LYS A 113 15.59 -6.44 -1.91
N LEU A 114 14.62 -5.55 -2.10
CA LEU A 114 14.87 -4.13 -2.36
C LEU A 114 15.51 -3.42 -1.15
N ALA A 115 15.06 -3.73 0.05
CA ALA A 115 15.57 -3.13 1.28
C ALA A 115 17.05 -3.45 1.57
N ARG A 116 17.57 -4.57 1.03
CA ARG A 116 19.00 -4.94 1.11
C ARG A 116 19.90 -4.14 0.17
N GLN A 117 19.33 -3.44 -0.80
CA GLN A 117 20.08 -2.70 -1.82
C GLN A 117 20.32 -1.23 -1.43
N ILE A 118 19.81 -0.81 -0.27
CA ILE A 118 19.85 0.55 0.26
C ILE A 118 20.56 0.49 1.62
#